data_AF-A0A8C8DEB8-F1
#
_entry.id   AF-A0A8C8DEB8-F1
#
_cell.length_a   1.000
_cell.length_b   1.000
_cell.length_c   1.000
_cell.angle_alpha   90.00
_cell.angle_beta   90.00
_cell.angle_gamma   90.00
#
_symmetry.space_group_name_H-M   'P 1'
#
loop_
_entity.id
_entity.type
_entity.pdbx_description
1 polymer ?
#
loop_
_entity_poly.entity_id
_entity_poly.type
_entity_poly.pdbx_seq_one_letter_code
_entity_poly.pdbx_strand_id
1 'polypeptide(L)'
;MVDVRRLKMLQMVQLFKCEEDALQAVDWLSELLDALLKTHVRLGDDSQETRTMLDKHKKFVDVAQSTHDYGRQLLQATVVLCQSLRCTTRSSGDTLPRLNRVWKQFTVSADERQQRLELALNFHTVTERILQQESVELDSLDEVDSSGKALLDRLTMPIIFPDGYKH
;
A
#
# COMPACT_ATOMS: atom_id res chain seq x y z
N MET A 1 24.13 -3.95 41.91
CA MET A 1 24.35 -2.59 41.32
C MET A 1 24.93 -2.66 39.91
N VAL A 2 25.87 -3.57 39.61
CA VAL A 2 26.44 -3.79 38.26
C VAL A 2 25.38 -4.24 37.25
N ASP A 3 24.44 -5.12 37.65
CA ASP A 3 23.40 -5.64 36.75
C ASP A 3 22.40 -4.58 36.29
N VAL A 4 22.08 -3.62 37.15
CA VAL A 4 21.18 -2.50 36.82
C VAL A 4 21.85 -1.55 35.81
N ARG A 5 23.15 -1.28 35.96
CA ARG A 5 23.91 -0.45 35.02
C ARG A 5 24.03 -1.14 33.65
N ARG A 6 24.31 -2.44 33.65
CA ARG A 6 24.36 -3.26 32.44
C ARG A 6 23.00 -3.31 31.72
N LEU A 7 21.91 -3.52 32.47
CA LEU A 7 20.55 -3.53 31.94
C LEU A 7 20.20 -2.20 31.27
N LYS A 8 20.47 -1.07 31.93
CA LYS A 8 20.22 0.27 31.36
C LYS A 8 21.00 0.49 30.07
N MET A 9 22.26 0.05 30.01
CA MET A 9 23.07 0.16 28.79
C MET A 9 22.47 -0.67 27.64
N LEU A 10 22.03 -1.90 27.90
CA LEU A 10 21.34 -2.73 26.90
C LEU A 10 20.05 -2.08 26.41
N GLN A 11 19.25 -1.53 27.33
CA GLN A 11 18.01 -0.82 26.98
C GLN A 11 18.27 0.43 26.14
N MET A 12 19.36 1.18 26.40
CA MET A 12 19.74 2.31 25.56
C MET A 12 20.14 1.85 24.15
N VAL A 13 20.90 0.76 24.02
CA VAL A 13 21.25 0.19 22.69
C VAL A 13 20.00 -0.23 21.93
N GLN A 14 19.06 -0.91 22.61
CA GLN A 14 17.78 -1.30 22.00
C GLN A 14 16.96 -0.09 21.58
N LEU A 15 16.96 0.98 22.38
CA LEU A 15 16.23 2.20 22.06
C LEU A 15 16.71 2.81 20.74
N PHE A 16 18.02 3.02 20.60
CA PHE A 16 18.60 3.57 19.37
C PHE A 16 18.32 2.66 18.16
N LYS A 17 18.45 1.34 18.34
CA LYS A 17 18.15 0.39 17.28
C LYS A 17 16.68 0.45 16.84
N CYS A 18 15.73 0.50 17.78
CA CYS A 18 14.31 0.64 17.45
C CYS A 18 14.01 1.95 16.71
N GLU A 19 14.67 3.05 17.07
CA GLU A 19 14.52 4.33 16.37
C GLU A 19 15.08 4.28 14.93
N GLU A 20 16.24 3.68 14.74
CA GLU A 20 16.86 3.45 13.42
C GLU A 20 16.00 2.53 12.54
N ASP A 21 15.61 1.37 13.06
CA ASP A 21 14.78 0.40 12.33
C ASP A 21 13.40 1.01 11.99
N ALA A 22 12.86 1.90 12.82
CA ALA A 22 11.59 2.57 12.54
C ALA A 22 11.71 3.59 11.39
N LEU A 23 12.84 4.27 11.28
CA LEU A 23 13.13 5.15 10.14
C LEU A 23 13.27 4.32 8.85
N GLN A 24 13.99 3.19 8.93
CA GLN A 24 14.14 2.26 7.81
C GLN A 24 12.77 1.75 7.31
N ALA A 25 11.84 1.45 8.21
CA ALA A 25 10.49 1.03 7.85
C ALA A 25 9.70 2.12 7.09
N VAL A 26 9.92 3.41 7.40
CA VAL A 26 9.33 4.53 6.66
C VAL A 26 9.90 4.59 5.24
N ASP A 27 11.20 4.39 5.08
CA ASP A 27 11.87 4.45 3.78
C ASP A 27 11.41 3.28 2.89
N TRP A 28 11.38 2.05 3.42
CA TRP A 28 10.83 0.89 2.70
C TRP A 28 9.37 1.10 2.29
N LEU A 29 8.53 1.66 3.17
CA LEU A 29 7.14 1.93 2.81
C LEU A 29 7.03 3.02 1.73
N SER A 30 7.96 3.98 1.72
CA SER A 30 8.03 5.03 0.70
C SER A 30 8.46 4.47 -0.66
N GLU A 31 9.41 3.52 -0.69
CA GLU A 31 9.81 2.79 -1.90
C GLU A 31 8.65 1.97 -2.48
N LEU A 32 7.87 1.31 -1.62
CA LEU A 32 6.65 0.59 -2.02
C LEU A 32 5.61 1.56 -2.61
N LEU A 33 5.39 2.72 -2.00
CA LEU A 33 4.51 3.75 -2.55
C LEU A 33 4.98 4.22 -3.94
N ASP A 34 6.26 4.52 -4.11
CA ASP A 34 6.81 4.93 -5.41
C ASP A 34 6.65 3.84 -6.49
N ALA A 35 6.92 2.58 -6.14
CA ALA A 35 6.70 1.45 -7.05
C ALA A 35 5.22 1.29 -7.45
N LEU A 36 4.30 1.49 -6.50
CA LEU A 36 2.87 1.46 -6.75
C LEU A 36 2.46 2.57 -7.72
N LEU A 37 2.88 3.81 -7.44
CA LEU A 37 2.55 4.98 -8.25
C LEU A 37 3.08 4.87 -9.69
N LYS A 38 4.28 4.32 -9.88
CA LYS A 38 4.84 4.06 -11.22
C LYS A 38 4.07 3.03 -12.03
N THR A 39 3.34 2.14 -11.36
CA THR A 39 2.72 1.00 -12.03
C THR A 39 1.19 1.05 -12.04
N HIS A 40 0.53 1.90 -11.24
CA HIS A 40 -0.90 1.82 -10.90
C HIS A 40 -1.89 1.81 -12.07
N VAL A 41 -1.50 2.33 -13.24
CA VAL A 41 -2.30 2.31 -14.48
C VAL A 41 -2.06 1.07 -15.36
N ARG A 42 -1.04 0.26 -15.06
CA ARG A 42 -0.76 -0.97 -15.82
C ARG A 42 -1.77 -2.05 -15.46
N LEU A 43 -2.50 -2.50 -16.47
CA LEU A 43 -3.51 -3.56 -16.45
C LEU A 43 -3.04 -4.78 -17.26
N GLY A 44 -3.79 -5.88 -17.23
CA GLY A 44 -3.54 -7.04 -18.09
C GLY A 44 -4.25 -6.93 -19.44
N ASP A 45 -3.70 -7.61 -20.45
CA ASP A 45 -4.22 -7.61 -21.82
C ASP A 45 -5.43 -8.56 -22.01
N ASP A 46 -5.65 -9.48 -21.06
CA ASP A 46 -6.79 -10.39 -21.01
C ASP A 46 -7.26 -10.67 -19.56
N SER A 47 -8.32 -11.48 -19.41
CA SER A 47 -8.87 -11.80 -18.08
C SER A 47 -7.90 -12.59 -17.19
N GLN A 48 -7.08 -13.46 -17.79
CA GLN A 48 -6.13 -14.33 -17.10
C GLN A 48 -4.94 -13.52 -16.54
N GLU A 49 -4.36 -12.64 -17.36
CA GLU A 49 -3.29 -11.75 -16.97
C GLU A 49 -3.78 -10.75 -15.92
N THR A 50 -4.97 -10.17 -16.10
CA THR A 50 -5.54 -9.22 -15.14
C THR A 50 -5.78 -9.88 -13.77
N ARG A 51 -6.26 -11.13 -13.74
CA ARG A 51 -6.38 -11.91 -12.50
C ARG A 51 -5.02 -12.16 -11.84
N THR A 52 -4.01 -12.48 -12.64
CA THR A 52 -2.63 -12.64 -12.14
C THR A 52 -2.10 -11.32 -11.55
N MET A 53 -2.42 -10.18 -12.16
CA MET A 53 -2.06 -8.86 -11.62
C MET A 53 -2.78 -8.54 -10.31
N LEU A 54 -4.07 -8.90 -10.17
CA LEU A 54 -4.81 -8.78 -8.91
C LEU A 54 -4.18 -9.60 -7.79
N ASP A 55 -3.80 -10.85 -8.05
CA ASP A 55 -3.15 -11.71 -7.06
C ASP A 55 -1.79 -11.15 -6.62
N LYS A 56 -1.01 -10.62 -7.57
CA LYS A 56 0.26 -9.92 -7.28
C LYS A 56 0.02 -8.65 -6.47
N HIS A 57 -0.99 -7.86 -6.81
CA HIS A 57 -1.36 -6.64 -6.10
C HIS A 57 -1.75 -6.92 -4.65
N LYS A 58 -2.55 -7.96 -4.41
CA LYS A 58 -2.92 -8.39 -3.04
C LYS A 58 -1.69 -8.70 -2.19
N LYS A 59 -0.77 -9.52 -2.72
CA LYS A 59 0.49 -9.85 -2.02
C LYS A 59 1.35 -8.61 -1.78
N PHE A 60 1.36 -7.68 -2.72
CA PHE A 60 2.09 -6.41 -2.60
C PHE A 60 1.52 -5.53 -1.47
N VAL A 61 0.18 -5.44 -1.36
CA VAL A 61 -0.49 -4.75 -0.24
C VAL A 61 -0.18 -5.43 1.10
N ASP A 62 -0.19 -6.77 1.16
CA ASP A 62 0.15 -7.51 2.38
C ASP A 62 1.59 -7.22 2.85
N VAL A 63 2.54 -7.09 1.92
CA VAL A 63 3.93 -6.69 2.22
C VAL A 63 3.97 -5.27 2.79
N ALA A 64 3.28 -4.32 2.17
CA ALA A 64 3.24 -2.94 2.66
C ALA A 64 2.59 -2.82 4.04
N GLN A 65 1.50 -3.54 4.29
CA GLN A 65 0.85 -3.62 5.60
C GLN A 65 1.82 -4.16 6.66
N SER A 66 2.54 -5.24 6.35
CA SER A 66 3.52 -5.84 7.26
C SER A 66 4.66 -4.87 7.59
N THR A 67 5.16 -4.13 6.59
CA THR A 67 6.19 -3.10 6.77
C THR A 67 5.69 -1.95 7.66
N HIS A 68 4.46 -1.48 7.44
CA HIS A 68 3.84 -0.46 8.27
C HIS A 68 3.67 -0.93 9.72
N ASP A 69 3.18 -2.15 9.93
CA ASP A 69 2.95 -2.72 11.25
C ASP A 69 4.28 -2.94 12.01
N TYR A 70 5.32 -3.38 11.31
CA TYR A 70 6.67 -3.47 11.86
C TYR A 70 7.16 -2.10 12.36
N GLY A 71 7.03 -1.04 11.54
CA GLY A 71 7.36 0.32 11.95
C GLY A 71 6.58 0.79 13.19
N ARG A 72 5.28 0.50 13.27
CA ARG A 72 4.46 0.84 14.45
C ARG A 72 4.90 0.10 15.70
N GLN A 73 5.24 -1.19 15.59
CA GLN A 73 5.70 -2.00 16.71
C GLN A 73 7.03 -1.48 17.27
N LEU A 74 7.99 -1.11 16.40
CA LEU A 74 9.26 -0.50 16.81
C LEU A 74 9.04 0.81 17.55
N LEU A 75 8.17 1.68 17.03
CA LEU A 75 7.84 2.95 17.68
C LEU A 75 7.16 2.73 19.04
N GLN A 76 6.32 1.71 19.18
CA GLN A 76 5.75 1.33 20.47
C GLN A 76 6.83 0.83 21.45
N ALA A 77 7.77 0.00 20.98
CA ALA A 77 8.90 -0.45 21.79
C ALA A 77 9.76 0.71 22.29
N THR A 78 10.02 1.71 21.43
CA THR A 78 10.71 2.96 21.80
C THR A 78 10.00 3.68 22.96
N VAL A 79 8.65 3.76 22.95
CA VAL A 79 7.90 4.37 24.06
C VAL A 79 8.10 3.60 25.37
N VAL A 80 8.03 2.28 25.33
CA VAL A 80 8.21 1.42 26.52
C VAL A 80 9.64 1.54 27.07
N LEU A 81 10.64 1.56 26.19
CA LEU A 81 12.04 1.73 26.58
C LEU A 81 12.30 3.11 27.20
N CYS A 82 11.72 4.17 26.64
CA CYS A 82 11.83 5.52 27.22
C CYS A 82 11.25 5.60 28.64
N GLN A 83 10.08 4.97 28.85
CA GLN A 83 9.45 4.89 30.18
C GLN A 83 10.35 4.14 31.18
N SER A 84 10.92 3.00 30.78
CA SER A 84 11.85 2.21 31.60
C SER A 84 13.11 3.00 31.96
N LEU A 85 13.67 3.73 31.01
CA LEU A 85 14.89 4.53 31.18
C LEU A 85 14.65 5.87 31.89
N ARG A 86 13.38 6.28 32.06
CA ARG A 86 12.98 7.63 32.52
C ARG A 86 13.60 8.75 31.68
N CYS A 87 13.81 8.51 30.38
CA CYS A 87 14.29 9.53 29.46
C CYS A 87 13.10 10.21 28.75
N THR A 88 13.14 11.54 28.69
CA THR A 88 12.06 12.38 28.16
C THR A 88 12.26 12.76 26.69
N THR A 89 13.47 12.60 26.16
CA THR A 89 13.81 12.92 24.76
C THR A 89 13.34 11.81 23.83
N ARG A 90 12.27 12.08 23.06
CA ARG A 90 11.88 11.29 21.88
C ARG A 90 12.65 11.82 20.67
N SER A 91 13.64 11.08 20.16
CA SER A 91 14.24 11.38 18.85
C SER A 91 13.23 11.09 17.72
N SER A 92 12.34 10.12 17.94
CA SER A 92 11.33 9.62 17.00
C SER A 92 10.02 10.43 16.87
N GLY A 93 9.95 11.67 17.38
CA GLY A 93 8.71 12.47 17.41
C GLY A 93 8.00 12.57 16.05
N ASP A 94 8.78 12.71 14.98
CA ASP A 94 8.27 12.89 13.62
C ASP A 94 8.18 11.57 12.83
N THR A 95 8.79 10.49 13.30
CA THR A 95 8.79 9.20 12.59
C THR A 95 7.38 8.60 12.49
N LEU A 96 6.60 8.66 13.58
CA LEU A 96 5.22 8.16 13.57
C LEU A 96 4.31 8.96 12.62
N PRO A 97 4.29 10.31 12.64
CA PRO A 97 3.60 11.11 11.64
C PRO A 97 4.02 10.78 10.20
N ARG A 98 5.33 10.61 9.93
CA ARG A 98 5.84 10.24 8.60
C ARG A 98 5.34 8.87 8.15
N LEU A 99 5.47 7.85 9.01
CA LEU A 99 4.98 6.49 8.74
C LEU A 99 3.48 6.50 8.39
N ASN A 100 2.67 7.17 9.21
CA ASN A 100 1.23 7.28 8.99
C ASN A 100 0.89 8.04 7.70
N ARG A 101 1.68 9.06 7.34
CA ARG A 101 1.46 9.83 6.11
C ARG A 101 1.69 8.95 4.88
N VAL A 102 2.84 8.28 4.80
CA VAL A 102 3.17 7.40 3.67
C VAL A 102 2.16 6.25 3.60
N TRP A 103 1.78 5.68 4.74
CA TRP A 103 0.76 4.63 4.79
C TRP A 103 -0.58 5.07 4.20
N LYS A 104 -1.07 6.26 4.58
CA LYS A 104 -2.32 6.81 4.01
C LYS A 104 -2.25 7.02 2.50
N GLN A 105 -1.11 7.52 2.01
CA GLN A 105 -0.91 7.67 0.57
C GLN A 105 -0.88 6.31 -0.13
N PHE A 106 -0.22 5.32 0.47
CA PHE A 106 -0.17 3.95 -0.03
C PHE A 106 -1.57 3.32 -0.11
N THR A 107 -2.37 3.39 0.94
CA THR A 107 -3.71 2.78 0.97
C THR A 107 -4.62 3.39 -0.10
N VAL A 108 -4.60 4.72 -0.24
CA VAL A 108 -5.37 5.40 -1.29
C VAL A 108 -4.93 4.92 -2.67
N SER A 109 -3.63 4.93 -2.97
CA SER A 109 -3.11 4.43 -4.24
C SER A 109 -3.41 2.95 -4.50
N ALA A 110 -3.43 2.14 -3.44
CA ALA A 110 -3.66 0.70 -3.54
C ALA A 110 -5.12 0.37 -3.85
N ASP A 111 -6.06 1.08 -3.19
CA ASP A 111 -7.50 0.97 -3.45
C ASP A 111 -7.83 1.45 -4.87
N GLU A 112 -7.22 2.56 -5.27
CA GLU A 112 -7.29 3.11 -6.61
C GLU A 112 -6.84 2.10 -7.69
N ARG A 113 -5.70 1.43 -7.48
CA ARG A 113 -5.22 0.38 -8.37
C ARG A 113 -6.14 -0.85 -8.38
N GLN A 114 -6.62 -1.28 -7.21
CA GLN A 114 -7.51 -2.42 -7.07
C GLN A 114 -8.77 -2.23 -7.92
N GLN A 115 -9.43 -1.07 -7.81
CA GLN A 115 -10.64 -0.77 -8.57
C GLN A 115 -10.38 -0.77 -10.09
N ARG A 116 -9.25 -0.22 -10.55
CA ARG A 116 -8.89 -0.24 -11.98
C ARG A 116 -8.71 -1.68 -12.49
N LEU A 117 -8.05 -2.53 -11.72
CA LEU A 117 -7.86 -3.94 -12.06
C LEU A 117 -9.18 -4.73 -12.06
N GLU A 118 -10.08 -4.47 -11.11
CA GLU A 118 -11.39 -5.12 -11.05
C GLU A 118 -12.28 -4.73 -12.23
N LEU A 119 -12.30 -3.45 -12.61
CA LEU A 119 -13.02 -2.98 -13.80
C LEU A 119 -12.43 -3.59 -15.08
N ALA A 120 -11.10 -3.68 -15.18
CA ALA A 120 -10.43 -4.31 -16.31
C ALA A 120 -10.79 -5.80 -16.41
N LEU A 121 -10.80 -6.52 -15.29
CA LEU A 121 -11.18 -7.92 -15.26
C LEU A 121 -12.63 -8.12 -15.69
N ASN A 122 -13.53 -7.24 -15.23
CA ASN A 122 -14.93 -7.28 -15.64
C ASN A 122 -15.06 -7.07 -17.15
N PHE A 123 -14.43 -6.01 -17.70
CA PHE A 123 -14.43 -5.72 -19.13
C PHE A 123 -13.94 -6.92 -19.96
N HIS A 124 -12.80 -7.51 -19.59
CA HIS A 124 -12.26 -8.68 -20.28
C HIS A 124 -13.20 -9.88 -20.20
N THR A 125 -13.76 -10.16 -19.02
CA THR A 125 -14.68 -11.29 -18.81
C THR A 125 -15.98 -11.14 -19.61
N VAL A 126 -16.54 -9.93 -19.68
CA VAL A 126 -17.72 -9.63 -20.49
C VAL A 126 -17.41 -9.80 -21.98
N THR A 127 -16.29 -9.23 -22.43
CA THR A 127 -15.86 -9.30 -23.82
C THR A 127 -15.60 -10.75 -24.27
N GLU A 128 -14.85 -11.53 -23.47
CA GLU A 128 -14.57 -12.94 -23.75
C GLU A 128 -15.85 -13.79 -23.82
N ARG A 129 -16.81 -13.55 -22.91
CA ARG A 129 -18.10 -14.25 -22.90
C ARG A 129 -18.88 -14.03 -24.19
N ILE A 130 -18.91 -12.79 -24.69
CA ILE A 130 -19.65 -12.43 -25.91
C ILE A 130 -18.97 -12.96 -27.16
N LEU A 131 -17.64 -12.95 -27.20
CA LEU A 131 -16.87 -13.54 -28.31
C LEU A 131 -17.06 -15.06 -28.43
N GLN A 132 -17.45 -15.74 -27.35
CA GLN A 132 -17.75 -17.17 -27.34
C GLN A 132 -19.20 -17.49 -27.75
N GLN A 133 -20.08 -16.49 -27.89
CA GLN A 133 -21.46 -16.70 -28.33
C GLN A 133 -21.54 -16.91 -29.84
N GLU A 134 -22.34 -17.90 -30.28
CA GLU A 134 -22.58 -18.17 -31.71
C GLU A 134 -23.38 -17.06 -32.41
N SER A 135 -24.17 -16.29 -31.65
CA SER A 135 -24.90 -15.11 -32.11
C SER A 135 -24.77 -13.98 -31.07
N VAL A 136 -24.28 -12.82 -31.51
CA VAL A 136 -24.16 -11.62 -30.67
C VAL A 136 -25.48 -10.85 -30.71
N GLU A 137 -26.16 -10.76 -29.58
CA GLU A 137 -27.37 -9.95 -29.41
C GLU A 137 -27.00 -8.47 -29.21
N LEU A 138 -27.88 -7.55 -29.58
CA LEU A 138 -27.61 -6.10 -29.45
C LEU A 138 -27.36 -5.71 -27.98
N ASP A 139 -28.13 -6.30 -27.06
CA ASP A 139 -28.04 -6.05 -25.62
C ASP A 139 -26.67 -6.47 -25.02
N SER A 140 -25.97 -7.43 -25.63
CA SER A 140 -24.66 -7.86 -25.13
C SER A 140 -23.55 -6.89 -25.55
N LEU A 141 -23.68 -6.23 -26.69
CA LEU A 141 -22.77 -5.15 -27.11
C LEU A 141 -22.87 -3.93 -26.18
N ASP A 142 -24.07 -3.62 -25.68
CA ASP A 142 -24.29 -2.53 -24.73
C ASP A 142 -23.59 -2.79 -23.37
N GLU A 143 -23.48 -4.05 -22.94
CA GLU A 143 -22.75 -4.44 -21.72
C GLU A 143 -21.22 -4.22 -21.88
N VAL A 144 -20.67 -4.52 -23.06
CA VAL A 144 -19.26 -4.26 -23.39
C VAL A 144 -18.99 -2.75 -23.44
N ASP A 145 -19.84 -1.98 -24.11
CA ASP A 145 -19.67 -0.53 -24.22
C ASP A 145 -19.74 0.13 -22.83
N SER A 146 -20.71 -0.27 -22.01
CA SER A 146 -20.87 0.23 -20.65
C SER A 146 -19.66 -0.08 -19.77
N SER A 147 -19.15 -1.31 -19.82
CA SER A 147 -17.97 -1.71 -19.03
C SER A 147 -16.68 -1.05 -19.53
N GLY A 148 -16.51 -0.92 -20.85
CA GLY A 148 -15.38 -0.22 -21.46
C GLY A 148 -15.35 1.26 -21.09
N LYS A 149 -16.51 1.93 -21.14
CA LYS A 149 -16.64 3.33 -20.73
C LYS A 149 -16.30 3.53 -19.25
N ALA A 150 -16.82 2.68 -18.36
CA ALA A 150 -16.51 2.75 -16.93
C ALA A 150 -15.01 2.57 -16.65
N LEU A 151 -14.35 1.65 -17.36
CA LEU A 151 -12.91 1.44 -17.24
C LEU A 151 -12.10 2.67 -17.71
N LEU A 152 -12.45 3.24 -18.87
CA LEU A 152 -11.80 4.43 -19.41
C LEU A 152 -11.96 5.64 -18.49
N ASP A 153 -13.18 5.88 -18.00
CA ASP A 153 -13.46 6.95 -17.05
C ASP A 153 -12.58 6.79 -15.80
N ARG A 154 -12.40 5.55 -15.30
CA ARG A 154 -11.56 5.31 -14.13
C ARG A 154 -10.06 5.49 -14.38
N LEU A 155 -9.58 5.08 -15.55
CA LEU A 155 -8.15 5.21 -15.92
C LEU A 155 -7.70 6.67 -16.02
N THR A 156 -8.62 7.58 -16.33
CA THR A 156 -8.32 9.03 -16.44
C THR A 156 -8.41 9.78 -15.11
N MET A 157 -8.95 9.16 -14.05
CA MET A 157 -9.03 9.79 -12.73
C MET A 157 -7.65 9.82 -12.07
N PRO A 158 -7.18 10.99 -11.59
CA PRO A 158 -5.93 11.08 -10.84
C PRO A 158 -6.10 10.50 -9.43
N ILE A 159 -5.01 10.03 -8.84
CA ILE A 159 -4.95 9.68 -7.42
C ILE A 159 -4.87 10.98 -6.63
N ILE A 160 -5.79 11.20 -5.69
CA ILE A 160 -5.81 12.39 -4.84
C ILE A 160 -5.41 11.99 -3.42
N PHE A 161 -4.27 12.49 -2.96
CA PHE A 161 -3.80 12.26 -1.61
C PHE A 161 -4.50 13.14 -0.57
N PRO A 162 -4.51 12.75 0.71
CA PRO A 162 -5.14 13.53 1.79
C PRO A 162 -4.56 14.94 1.99
N ASP A 163 -3.34 15.19 1.51
CA ASP A 163 -2.71 16.52 1.50
C ASP A 163 -3.06 17.36 0.26
N GLY A 164 -3.95 16.85 -0.61
CA GLY A 164 -4.41 17.52 -1.83
C GLY A 164 -3.47 17.36 -3.03
N TYR A 165 -2.34 16.67 -2.86
CA TYR A 165 -1.46 16.35 -3.97
C TYR A 165 -2.14 15.35 -4.93
N LYS A 166 -1.90 15.53 -6.23
CA LYS A 166 -2.44 14.67 -7.28
C LYS A 166 -1.31 13.93 -7.97
N HIS A 167 -1.50 12.62 -8.15
CA HIS A 167 -0.61 11.75 -8.91
C HIS A 167 -1.37 11.06 -10.05
#